data_AF-A0A7H8PS06-F1
#
_entry.id   AF-A0A7H8PS06-F1
#
_cell.length_a   1.000
_cell.length_b   1.000
_cell.length_c   1.000
_cell.angle_alpha   90.00
_cell.angle_beta   90.00
_cell.angle_gamma   90.00
#
_symmetry.space_group_name_H-M   'P 1'
#
loop_
_entity.id
_entity.type
_entity.pdbx_description
1 polymer ?
#
loop_
_entity_poly.entity_id
_entity_poly.type
_entity_poly.pdbx_seq_one_letter_code
_entity_poly.pdbx_strand_id
1 'polypeptide(L)'
;MKIDKCLIKEFIKKAAQNGFLKIKDHRGNNIVLDNGIFTFNGCKQPKTIDSIETIFLEAFKLTRVLHLDNKRFVREGSRWIERAS
;
A
#
# COMPACT_ATOMS: atom_id res chain seq x y z
N MET A 1 -8.30 10.41 10.62
CA MET A 1 -8.63 9.44 9.55
C MET A 1 -8.30 8.05 10.06
N LYS A 2 -9.21 7.09 9.91
CA LYS A 2 -8.94 5.69 10.28
C LYS A 2 -8.37 4.98 9.06
N ILE A 3 -7.17 4.41 9.18
CA ILE A 3 -6.60 3.56 8.14
C ILE A 3 -6.91 2.13 8.52
N ASP A 4 -7.80 1.49 7.75
CA ASP A 4 -8.23 0.11 7.93
C ASP A 4 -8.25 -0.65 6.60
N LYS A 5 -8.68 -1.91 6.63
CA LYS A 5 -8.70 -2.77 5.44
C LYS A 5 -9.60 -2.23 4.33
N CYS A 6 -10.70 -1.56 4.65
CA CYS A 6 -11.62 -1.03 3.64
C CYS A 6 -10.94 0.11 2.86
N LEU A 7 -10.27 1.02 3.57
CA LEU A 7 -9.49 2.08 2.93
C LEU A 7 -8.40 1.51 2.02
N ILE A 8 -7.67 0.48 2.46
CA ILE A 8 -6.64 -0.15 1.61
C ILE A 8 -7.25 -0.71 0.32
N LYS A 9 -8.41 -1.37 0.37
CA LYS A 9 -9.12 -1.86 -0.82
C LYS A 9 -9.52 -0.73 -1.77
N GLU A 10 -9.99 0.39 -1.24
CA GLU A 10 -10.31 1.58 -2.05
C GLU A 10 -9.07 2.11 -2.79
N PHE A 11 -7.94 2.22 -2.08
CA PHE A 11 -6.69 2.66 -2.68
C PHE A 11 -6.08 1.66 -3.65
N ILE A 12 -6.30 0.35 -3.47
CA ILE A 12 -5.93 -0.65 -4.48
C ILE A 12 -6.71 -0.42 -5.76
N LYS A 13 -8.04 -0.25 -5.68
CA LYS A 13 -8.89 0.03 -6.86
C LYS A 13 -8.49 1.32 -7.55
N LYS A 14 -8.20 2.38 -6.76
CA LYS A 14 -7.72 3.66 -7.29
C LYS A 14 -6.37 3.52 -7.97
N ALA A 15 -5.40 2.89 -7.32
CA ALA A 15 -4.05 2.69 -7.86
C ALA A 15 -4.00 1.72 -9.03
N ALA A 16 -4.99 0.83 -9.18
CA ALA A 16 -5.16 0.01 -10.37
C ALA A 16 -5.56 0.83 -11.62
N GLN A 17 -6.08 2.05 -11.45
CA GLN A 17 -6.52 2.93 -12.54
C GLN A 17 -5.59 4.12 -12.75
N ASN A 18 -5.47 5.04 -11.77
CA ASN A 18 -4.60 6.22 -11.87
C ASN A 18 -3.93 6.70 -10.57
N GLY A 19 -3.97 5.88 -9.52
CA GLY A 19 -3.44 6.24 -8.20
C GLY A 19 -2.08 5.63 -7.89
N PHE A 20 -1.63 5.89 -6.68
CA PHE A 20 -0.41 5.30 -6.12
C PHE A 20 -0.68 4.71 -4.74
N LEU A 21 -0.20 3.49 -4.53
CA LEU A 21 -0.24 2.80 -3.26
C LEU A 21 1.10 2.11 -3.03
N LYS A 22 1.74 2.41 -1.90
CA LYS A 22 2.98 1.74 -1.50
C LYS A 22 2.93 1.31 -0.05
N ILE A 23 3.30 0.07 0.21
CA ILE A 23 3.57 -0.47 1.53
C ILE A 23 5.05 -0.87 1.61
N LYS A 24 5.71 -0.47 2.69
CA LYS A 24 6.98 -1.08 3.09
C LYS A 24 6.70 -2.11 4.17
N ASP A 25 6.82 -3.39 3.88
CA ASP A 25 6.51 -4.42 4.86
C ASP A 25 7.53 -4.46 6.03
N HIS A 26 7.27 -5.31 7.01
CA HIS A 26 8.14 -5.49 8.19
C HIS A 26 9.53 -6.05 7.87
N ARG A 27 9.72 -6.65 6.69
CA ARG A 27 11.00 -7.18 6.20
C ARG A 27 11.75 -6.16 5.35
N GLY A 28 11.17 -4.98 5.15
CA GLY A 28 11.74 -3.91 4.33
C GLY A 28 11.44 -4.03 2.84
N ASN A 29 10.59 -4.97 2.42
CA ASN A 29 10.19 -5.10 1.03
C ASN A 29 9.29 -3.93 0.62
N ASN A 30 9.47 -3.45 -0.61
CA ASN A 30 8.62 -2.43 -1.21
C ASN A 30 7.57 -3.10 -2.08
N ILE A 31 6.30 -2.93 -1.72
CA ILE A 31 5.15 -3.42 -2.48
C ILE A 31 4.44 -2.18 -3.02
N VAL A 32 4.38 -2.04 -4.33
CA VAL A 32 3.87 -0.82 -4.98
C VAL A 32 2.85 -1.19 -6.04
N LEU A 33 1.75 -0.46 -6.07
CA LEU A 33 0.81 -0.41 -7.16
C LEU A 33 0.75 1.04 -7.62
N ASP A 34 1.12 1.28 -8.87
CA ASP A 34 1.24 2.62 -9.45
C ASP A 34 0.63 2.60 -10.84
N ASN A 35 -0.49 3.30 -11.04
CA ASN A 35 -1.18 3.41 -12.33
C ASN A 35 -1.39 2.04 -13.02
N GLY A 36 -1.87 1.04 -12.28
CA GLY A 36 -2.11 -0.32 -12.76
C GLY A 36 -0.88 -1.23 -12.79
N ILE A 37 0.31 -0.70 -12.53
CA ILE A 37 1.57 -1.46 -12.55
C ILE A 37 1.90 -1.93 -11.13
N PHE A 38 1.82 -3.24 -10.91
CA PHE A 38 2.29 -3.85 -9.68
C PHE A 38 3.80 -4.11 -9.73
N THR A 39 4.51 -3.67 -8.69
CA THR A 39 5.93 -3.98 -8.50
C THR A 39 6.20 -4.52 -7.10
N PHE A 40 7.11 -5.47 -7.03
CA PHE A 40 7.64 -6.01 -5.78
C PHE A 40 9.16 -5.81 -5.79
N ASN A 41 9.67 -5.07 -4.81
CA ASN A 41 11.07 -4.66 -4.72
C ASN A 41 11.60 -4.00 -6.02
N GLY A 42 10.75 -3.20 -6.68
CA GLY A 42 11.08 -2.51 -7.93
C GLY A 42 10.93 -3.37 -9.19
N CYS A 43 10.72 -4.68 -9.05
CA CYS A 43 10.49 -5.57 -10.18
C CYS A 43 9.00 -5.60 -10.54
N LYS A 44 8.66 -5.29 -11.80
CA LYS A 44 7.30 -5.43 -12.32
C LYS A 44 6.88 -6.90 -12.30
N GLN A 45 5.71 -7.18 -11.74
CA GLN A 45 5.15 -8.53 -11.73
C GLN A 45 3.69 -8.47 -12.16
N PRO A 46 3.31 -9.08 -13.31
CA PRO A 46 1.91 -9.17 -13.67
C PRO A 46 1.18 -10.05 -12.66
N LYS A 47 0.11 -9.50 -12.06
CA LYS A 47 -0.74 -10.16 -11.07
C LYS A 47 -2.18 -9.76 -11.30
N THR A 48 -3.12 -10.64 -10.94
CA THR A 48 -4.55 -10.30 -10.93
C THR A 48 -4.86 -9.33 -9.81
N ILE A 49 -5.94 -8.57 -9.94
CA ILE A 49 -6.36 -7.61 -8.91
C ILE A 49 -6.62 -8.29 -7.56
N ASP A 50 -7.20 -9.49 -7.55
CA ASP A 50 -7.46 -10.27 -6.34
C ASP A 50 -6.16 -10.69 -5.62
N SER A 51 -5.14 -11.05 -6.41
CA SER A 51 -3.81 -11.39 -5.88
C SER A 51 -3.16 -10.15 -5.26
N ILE A 52 -3.24 -9.01 -5.95
CA ILE A 52 -2.72 -7.73 -5.47
C ILE A 52 -3.42 -7.34 -4.17
N GLU A 53 -4.74 -7.43 -4.10
CA GLU A 53 -5.52 -7.13 -2.90
C GLU A 53 -5.07 -7.99 -1.71
N THR A 54 -4.94 -9.30 -1.92
CA THR A 54 -4.46 -10.21 -0.87
C THR A 54 -3.07 -9.82 -0.37
N ILE A 55 -2.13 -9.53 -1.28
CA ILE A 55 -0.76 -9.13 -0.93
C ILE A 55 -0.76 -7.84 -0.09
N PHE A 56 -1.49 -6.82 -0.52
CA PHE A 56 -1.54 -5.54 0.19
C PHE A 56 -2.21 -5.67 1.55
N LEU A 57 -3.28 -6.45 1.68
CA LEU A 57 -3.96 -6.66 2.96
C LEU A 57 -3.10 -7.44 3.97
N GLU A 58 -2.33 -8.43 3.52
CA GLU A 58 -1.38 -9.14 4.37
C GLU A 58 -0.22 -8.22 4.79
N ALA A 59 0.36 -7.48 3.84
CA ALA A 59 1.43 -6.53 4.13
C ALA A 59 0.97 -5.41 5.09
N PHE A 60 -0.27 -4.95 4.95
CA PHE A 60 -0.87 -3.91 5.80
C PHE A 60 -0.93 -4.30 7.28
N LYS A 61 -1.14 -5.57 7.61
CA LYS A 61 -1.21 -6.03 9.01
C LYS A 61 0.06 -5.68 9.79
N LEU A 62 1.21 -5.82 9.14
CA LEU A 62 2.53 -5.78 9.77
C LEU A 62 3.34 -4.53 9.40
N THR A 63 2.90 -3.75 8.41
CA THR A 63 3.62 -2.54 8.01
C THR A 63 3.53 -1.42 9.04
N ARG A 64 4.57 -0.60 9.06
CA ARG A 64 4.64 0.67 9.77
C ARG A 64 4.69 1.89 8.87
N VAL A 65 4.80 1.70 7.55
CA VAL A 65 4.90 2.81 6.58
C VAL A 65 4.01 2.53 5.39
N LEU A 66 3.10 3.45 5.15
CA LEU A 66 2.09 3.37 4.09
C LEU A 66 2.09 4.69 3.33
N HIS A 67 2.16 4.63 2.01
CA HIS A 67 1.98 5.79 1.15
C HIS A 67 0.70 5.61 0.32
N LEU A 68 -0.17 6.60 0.40
CA LEU A 68 -1.45 6.68 -0.29
C LEU A 68 -1.42 7.95 -1.14
N ASP A 69 -1.25 7.81 -2.45
CA ASP A 69 -0.95 8.92 -3.37
C ASP A 69 0.21 9.79 -2.84
N ASN A 70 -0.04 11.09 -2.66
CA ASN A 70 0.93 12.08 -2.21
C ASN A 70 1.10 12.12 -0.68
N LYS A 71 0.40 11.25 0.06
CA LYS A 71 0.41 11.23 1.53
C LYS A 71 1.19 10.06 2.07
N ARG A 72 2.05 10.33 3.03
CA ARG A 72 2.80 9.33 3.77
C ARG A 72 2.26 9.19 5.19
N PHE A 73 2.06 7.96 5.62
CA PHE A 73 1.60 7.61 6.95
C PHE A 73 2.60 6.69 7.65
N VAL A 74 2.85 6.99 8.92
CA VAL A 74 3.70 6.18 9.80
C VAL A 74 2.86 5.66 10.96
N ARG A 75 3.01 4.37 11.28
CA ARG A 75 2.31 3.73 12.38
C ARG A 75 3.08 3.91 13.68
N GLU A 76 2.47 4.61 14.62
CA GLU A 76 2.97 4.81 15.99
C GLU A 76 2.01 4.13 16.96
N GLY A 77 2.39 2.94 17.43
CA GLY A 77 1.50 2.06 18.20
C GLY A 77 0.29 1.59 17.38
N SER A 78 -0.91 1.92 17.85
CA SER A 78 -2.18 1.61 17.17
C SER A 78 -2.64 2.71 16.19
N ARG A 79 -1.96 3.85 16.13
CA ARG A 79 -2.38 5.03 15.37
C ARG A 79 -1.53 5.20 14.11
N TRP A 80 -2.16 5.75 13.08
CA TRP A 80 -1.49 6.20 11.86
C TRP A 80 -1.37 7.72 11.87
N ILE A 81 -0.16 8.22 11.66
CA ILE A 81 0.16 9.64 11.67
C ILE A 81 0.62 10.04 10.28
N GLU A 82 -0.03 11.05 9.70
CA GLU A 82 0.38 11.66 8.44
C GLU A 82 1.70 12.41 8.65
N ARG A 83 2.66 12.18 7.75
CA ARG A 83 3.97 12.82 7.73
C ARG A 83 4.19 13.40 6.33
N ALA A 84 4.91 14.51 6.25
CA ALA A 84 5.36 15.02 4.96
C ALA A 84 6.21 13.94 4.25
N SER A 85 5.91 13.73 2.97
CA SER A 85 6.50 12.70 2.11
C SER A 85 7.98 12.97 1.85
#